data_AF-S9S8U8-F1
#
_entry.id   AF-S9S8U8-F1
#
_cell.length_a   1.000
_cell.length_b   1.000
_cell.length_c   1.000
_cell.angle_alpha   90.00
_cell.angle_beta   90.00
_cell.angle_gamma   90.00
#
_symmetry.space_group_name_H-M   'P 1'
#
loop_
_entity.id
_entity.type
_entity.pdbx_description
1 polymer ?
#
loop_
_entity_poly.entity_id
_entity_poly.type
_entity_poly.pdbx_seq_one_letter_code
_entity_poly.pdbx_strand_id
1 'polypeptide(L)' 'MRILKSLVLAVAAATVAGQAIAGGFAPAVPEPAPTVVVEPEAPRSTWGVVLPIVLLGGLIALAVANDSDSEDDTPAM' A
#
# COMPACT_ATOMS: atom_id res chain seq x y z
N MET A 1 39.31 -51.29 4.94
CA MET A 1 40.15 -50.20 4.40
C MET A 1 39.88 -49.83 2.93
N ARG A 2 39.38 -50.73 2.07
CA ARG A 2 39.06 -50.42 0.65
C ARG A 2 38.04 -49.27 0.48
N ILE A 3 37.01 -49.26 1.32
CA ILE A 3 35.89 -48.29 1.29
C ILE A 3 36.35 -46.88 1.70
N LEU A 4 37.31 -46.79 2.63
CA LEU A 4 37.90 -45.52 3.04
C LEU A 4 38.75 -44.90 1.91
N LYS A 5 39.47 -45.71 1.13
CA LYS A 5 40.24 -45.24 -0.03
C LYS A 5 39.35 -44.73 -1.17
N SER A 6 38.21 -45.37 -1.42
CA SER A 6 37.24 -44.87 -2.42
C SER A 6 36.57 -43.58 -1.98
N LEU A 7 36.27 -43.42 -0.68
CA LEU A 7 35.68 -42.20 -0.15
C LEU A 7 36.63 -41.00 -0.28
N VAL A 8 37.91 -41.19 0.05
CA VAL A 8 38.93 -40.14 -0.06
C VAL A 8 39.16 -39.74 -1.53
N LEU A 9 39.17 -40.70 -2.46
CA LEU A 9 39.28 -40.41 -3.89
C LEU A 9 38.07 -39.62 -4.41
N ALA A 10 36.87 -39.98 -3.98
CA ALA A 10 35.64 -39.28 -4.35
C ALA A 10 35.61 -37.83 -3.81
N VAL A 11 36.06 -37.62 -2.57
CA VAL A 11 36.18 -36.28 -1.97
C VAL A 11 37.21 -35.43 -2.71
N ALA A 12 38.37 -36.01 -3.07
CA ALA A 12 39.40 -35.29 -3.82
C ALA A 12 38.94 -34.94 -5.26
N ALA A 13 38.15 -35.81 -5.90
CA ALA A 13 37.57 -35.50 -7.21
C ALA A 13 36.51 -34.39 -7.13
N ALA A 14 35.73 -34.35 -6.03
CA ALA A 14 34.71 -33.33 -5.80
C ALA A 14 35.31 -31.93 -5.58
N THR A 15 36.50 -31.82 -4.96
CA THR A 15 37.16 -30.51 -4.76
C THR A 15 37.78 -29.95 -6.04
N VAL A 16 38.18 -30.80 -6.99
CA VAL A 16 38.66 -30.39 -8.31
C VAL A 16 37.50 -29.94 -9.21
N ALA A 17 36.36 -30.63 -9.17
CA ALA A 17 35.16 -30.25 -9.91
C ALA A 17 34.51 -28.94 -9.41
N GLY A 18 34.79 -28.54 -8.16
CA GLY A 18 34.34 -27.27 -7.58
C GLY A 18 35.06 -26.02 -8.12
N GLN A 19 36.18 -26.18 -8.85
CA GLN A 19 36.85 -25.09 -9.55
C GLN A 19 36.20 -24.83 -10.92
N ALA A 20 34.87 -24.76 -10.96
CA ALA A 20 34.21 -24.05 -12.04
C ALA A 20 34.50 -22.56 -11.80
N ILE A 21 35.57 -22.05 -12.40
CA ILE A 21 35.79 -20.61 -12.54
C ILE A 21 34.67 -20.11 -13.47
N ALA A 22 33.48 -19.91 -12.91
CA ALA A 22 32.32 -19.29 -13.55
C ALA A 22 32.52 -17.75 -13.67
N GLY A 23 33.76 -17.33 -13.95
CA GLY A 23 34.18 -15.94 -14.06
C GLY A 23 34.67 -15.56 -15.46
N GLY A 24 34.54 -16.44 -16.46
CA GLY A 24 34.98 -16.19 -17.83
C GLY A 24 33.84 -15.71 -18.73
N PHE A 25 33.70 -14.39 -18.88
CA PHE A 25 32.96 -13.72 -19.97
C PHE A 25 31.45 -13.99 -20.06
N ALA A 26 30.72 -13.94 -18.95
CA ALA A 26 29.30 -13.62 -19.05
C ALA A 26 29.20 -12.14 -19.46
N PRO A 27 28.57 -11.79 -20.60
CA PRO A 27 28.27 -10.39 -20.90
C PRO A 27 27.50 -9.80 -19.73
N ALA A 28 27.92 -8.63 -19.25
CA ALA A 28 27.25 -7.95 -18.16
C ALA A 28 25.78 -7.75 -18.54
N VAL A 29 24.89 -8.50 -17.90
CA VAL A 29 23.45 -8.29 -18.05
C VAL A 29 23.18 -6.96 -17.36
N PRO A 30 22.74 -5.92 -18.08
CA PRO A 30 22.39 -4.67 -17.42
C PRO A 30 21.26 -4.98 -16.45
N GLU A 31 21.51 -4.78 -15.16
CA GLU A 31 20.48 -4.88 -14.15
C GLU A 31 19.40 -3.84 -14.47
N PRO A 32 18.13 -4.24 -14.64
CA PRO A 32 17.08 -3.27 -14.92
C PRO A 32 17.07 -2.25 -13.79
N ALA A 33 17.16 -0.97 -14.15
CA ALA A 33 17.05 0.13 -13.20
C ALA A 33 15.79 -0.06 -12.34
N PRO A 34 15.84 0.26 -11.03
CA PRO A 34 14.70 0.07 -10.16
C PRO A 34 13.50 0.81 -10.73
N THR A 35 12.48 0.05 -11.13
CA THR A 35 11.22 0.61 -11.61
C THR A 35 10.53 1.26 -10.41
N VAL A 36 10.57 2.58 -10.35
CA VAL A 36 9.82 3.34 -9.36
C VAL A 36 8.35 3.23 -9.75
N VAL A 37 7.60 2.39 -9.04
CA VAL A 37 6.14 2.35 -9.16
C VAL A 37 5.61 3.58 -8.45
N VAL A 38 5.26 4.61 -9.23
CA VAL A 38 4.56 5.79 -8.71
C VAL A 38 3.09 5.41 -8.58
N GLU A 39 2.60 5.33 -7.34
CA GLU A 39 1.19 5.14 -7.09
C GLU A 39 0.43 6.40 -7.53
N PRO A 40 -0.61 6.27 -8.38
CA PRO A 40 -1.42 7.42 -8.77
C PRO A 40 -2.14 8.01 -7.55
N GLU A 41 -2.30 9.33 -7.52
CA GLU A 41 -3.05 10.00 -6.46
C GLU A 41 -4.47 9.43 -6.34
N ALA A 42 -4.89 9.09 -5.12
CA ALA A 42 -6.21 8.54 -4.88
C ALA A 42 -7.31 9.57 -5.24
N PRO A 43 -8.40 9.14 -5.90
CA PRO A 43 -9.53 10.03 -6.17
C PRO A 43 -10.11 10.60 -4.87
N ARG A 44 -10.18 11.93 -4.77
CA ARG A 44 -10.75 12.64 -3.62
C ARG A 44 -12.17 13.14 -3.94
N SER A 45 -13.09 12.95 -3.00
CA SER A 45 -14.49 13.39 -3.14
C SER A 45 -14.76 14.65 -2.34
N THR A 46 -15.32 15.67 -2.99
CA THR A 46 -15.76 16.91 -2.32
C THR A 46 -17.06 16.68 -1.52
N TRP A 47 -17.82 15.63 -1.84
CA TRP A 47 -19.07 15.31 -1.16
C TRP A 47 -18.91 14.90 0.30
N GLY A 48 -17.72 14.43 0.70
CA GLY A 48 -17.42 14.12 2.10
C GLY A 48 -17.49 15.35 3.02
N VAL A 49 -17.38 16.55 2.47
CA VAL A 49 -17.46 17.81 3.24
C VAL A 49 -18.77 18.55 2.96
N VAL A 50 -19.20 18.59 1.70
CA VAL A 50 -20.42 19.30 1.30
C VAL A 50 -21.66 18.71 1.96
N LEU A 51 -21.79 17.37 1.96
CA LEU A 51 -22.99 16.72 2.49
C LEU A 51 -23.18 16.99 4.00
N PRO A 52 -22.16 16.85 4.88
CA PRO A 52 -22.29 17.23 6.29
C PRO A 52 -22.65 18.70 6.52
N ILE A 53 -22.08 19.63 5.75
CA ILE A 53 -22.37 21.07 5.90
C ILE A 53 -23.82 21.37 5.53
N VAL A 54 -24.31 20.82 4.42
CA VAL A 54 -25.70 21.00 3.99
C VAL A 54 -26.67 20.40 5.00
N LEU A 55 -26.37 19.21 5.52
CA LEU A 55 -27.17 18.57 6.56
C LEU A 55 -27.25 19.45 7.81
N LEU A 56 -26.11 19.96 8.28
CA LEU A 56 -26.04 20.83 9.45
C LEU A 56 -26.85 22.11 9.24
N GLY A 57 -26.69 22.76 8.08
CA GLY A 57 -27.47 23.95 7.74
C GLY A 57 -28.98 23.68 7.68
N GLY A 58 -29.40 22.54 7.13
CA GLY A 58 -30.79 22.12 7.09
C GLY A 58 -31.40 21.89 8.47
N LEU A 59 -30.66 21.26 9.38
CA LEU A 59 -31.10 21.04 10.76
C LEU A 59 -31.23 22.36 11.54
N ILE A 60 -30.30 23.30 11.34
CA ILE A 60 -30.38 24.64 11.94
C ILE A 60 -31.61 25.38 11.42
N ALA A 61 -31.83 25.38 10.10
CA ALA A 61 -33.00 26.03 9.50
C ALA A 61 -34.32 25.42 10.01
N LEU A 62 -34.38 24.09 10.15
CA LEU A 62 -35.53 23.39 10.73
C LEU A 62 -35.79 23.81 12.18
N ALA A 63 -34.74 23.90 13.00
CA ALA A 63 -34.86 24.33 14.39
C ALA A 63 -35.37 25.77 14.50
N VAL A 64 -34.84 26.69 13.69
CA VAL A 64 -35.28 28.10 13.66
C VAL A 64 -36.74 28.23 13.24
N ALA A 65 -37.16 27.48 12.22
CA ALA A 65 -38.55 27.48 11.76
C ALA A 65 -39.51 26.97 12.85
N ASN A 66 -39.13 25.92 13.58
CA ASN A 66 -39.95 25.35 14.65
C ASN A 66 -40.05 26.25 15.89
N ASP A 67 -39.00 27.02 16.20
CA ASP A 67 -39.01 27.97 17.32
C ASP A 67 -39.98 29.13 17.04
N SER A 68 -39.92 29.68 15.82
CA SER A 68 -40.72 30.84 15.39
C SER A 68 -42.24 30.61 15.41
N ASP A 69 -42.70 29.35 15.28
CA ASP A 69 -44.14 29.02 15.32
C ASP A 69 -44.71 28.97 16.76
N SER A 70 -43.87 29.06 17.80
CA SER A 70 -44.30 28.88 19.20
C SER A 70 -44.67 30.18 19.95
N GLU A 71 -44.50 31.36 19.34
CA GLU A 71 -44.56 32.66 20.04
C GLU A 71 -45.85 33.50 19.77
N ASP A 72 -46.78 33.02 18.94
CA ASP A 72 -47.94 33.82 18.48
C ASP A 72 -49.27 33.59 19.24
N ASP A 73 -49.27 32.86 20.36
CA ASP A 73 -50.51 32.44 21.05
C ASP A 73 -50.71 33.07 22.44
N THR A 74 -50.49 34.39 22.56
CA THR A 74 -50.93 35.17 23.74
C THR A 74 -52.11 36.07 23.36
N PRO A 75 -53.36 35.77 23.73
CA PRO A 75 -54.48 36.64 23.43
C PRO A 75 -54.39 37.92 24.29
N ALA A 76 -54.38 39.07 23.63
CA ALA A 76 -54.56 40.36 24.28
C ALA A 76 -55.99 40.47 24.83
N MET A 77 -56.09 40.40 26.17
CA MET A 77 -57.18 40.82 27.08
C MET A 77 -58.60 40.93 26.53
#